data_AF-A0A496ZPB2-F1
#
_entry.id   AF-A0A496ZPB2-F1
#
_cell.length_a   1.000
_cell.length_b   1.000
_cell.length_c   1.000
_cell.angle_alpha   90.00
_cell.angle_beta   90.00
_cell.angle_gamma   90.00
#
_symmetry.space_group_name_H-M   'P 1'
#
loop_
_entity.id
_entity.type
_entity.pdbx_description
1 polymer ?
#
loop_
_entity_poly.entity_id
_entity_poly.type
_entity_poly.pdbx_seq_one_letter_code
_entity_poly.pdbx_strand_id
1 'polypeptide(L)'
;MKTDQKRKKTAIVILRWSARILGVIIAGFLLLMFIGESLASKSLPLSIEPIAAIGLVLMGIYATAMFLALKWERLGSLLGLASLGGFYVILFLGLLPGNVSGGFSTKGFLNPIFIALWLPIILYFLCRWLERRRPKIIPEE
;
A
#
# COMPACT_ATOMS: atom_id res chain seq x y z
N MET A 1 -19.58 -6.99 -29.98
CA MET A 1 -19.05 -7.90 -28.95
C MET A 1 -17.52 -7.88 -28.83
N LYS A 2 -16.73 -8.06 -29.92
CA LYS A 2 -15.25 -8.02 -29.89
C LYS A 2 -14.64 -6.68 -29.42
N THR A 3 -15.26 -5.55 -29.76
CA THR A 3 -14.81 -4.20 -29.39
C THR A 3 -14.89 -3.92 -27.88
N ASP A 4 -15.96 -4.37 -27.23
CA ASP A 4 -16.17 -4.20 -25.79
C ASP A 4 -15.17 -5.04 -24.97
N GLN A 5 -14.85 -6.24 -25.44
CA GLN A 5 -13.85 -7.09 -24.80
C GLN A 5 -12.41 -6.56 -24.94
N LYS A 6 -12.09 -5.94 -26.09
CA LYS A 6 -10.80 -5.25 -26.29
C LYS A 6 -10.69 -4.06 -25.33
N ARG A 7 -11.73 -3.23 -25.20
CA ARG A 7 -11.79 -2.12 -24.24
C ARG A 7 -11.60 -2.59 -22.79
N LYS A 8 -12.29 -3.67 -22.38
CA LYS A 8 -12.12 -4.27 -21.05
C LYS A 8 -10.68 -4.76 -20.81
N LYS A 9 -10.01 -5.33 -21.82
CA LYS A 9 -8.60 -5.77 -21.72
C LYS A 9 -7.67 -4.58 -21.56
N THR A 10 -7.86 -3.53 -22.36
CA THR A 10 -7.11 -2.28 -22.25
C THR A 10 -7.30 -1.63 -20.89
N ALA A 11 -8.53 -1.58 -20.37
CA ALA A 11 -8.83 -1.00 -19.06
C ALA A 11 -8.10 -1.72 -17.91
N ILE A 12 -8.06 -3.05 -17.90
CA ILE A 12 -7.32 -3.81 -16.87
C ILE A 12 -5.81 -3.53 -16.95
N VAL A 13 -5.26 -3.44 -18.16
CA VAL A 13 -3.84 -3.11 -18.35
C VAL A 13 -3.53 -1.71 -17.82
N ILE A 14 -4.38 -0.73 -18.10
CA ILE A 14 -4.24 0.64 -17.59
C ILE A 14 -4.33 0.64 -16.06
N LEU A 15 -5.36 0.02 -15.48
CA LEU A 15 -5.54 -0.05 -14.02
C LEU A 15 -4.33 -0.70 -13.32
N ARG A 16 -3.78 -1.78 -13.89
CA ARG A 16 -2.59 -2.45 -13.40
C ARG A 16 -1.35 -1.55 -13.46
N TRP A 17 -1.15 -0.83 -14.57
CA TRP A 17 -0.06 0.13 -14.69
C TRP A 17 -0.19 1.31 -13.72
N SER A 18 -1.41 1.83 -13.54
CA SER A 18 -1.70 2.86 -12.55
C SER A 18 -1.36 2.38 -11.14
N ALA A 19 -1.75 1.15 -10.77
CA ALA A 19 -1.42 0.56 -9.47
C ALA A 19 0.10 0.46 -9.24
N ARG A 20 0.85 0.09 -10.28
CA ARG A 20 2.33 0.00 -10.22
C ARG A 20 2.98 1.36 -10.04
N ILE A 21 2.63 2.33 -10.89
CA ILE A 21 3.19 3.69 -10.83
C ILE A 21 2.91 4.31 -9.45
N LEU A 22 1.65 4.21 -9.01
CA LEU A 22 1.22 4.79 -7.75
C LEU A 22 1.87 4.09 -6.55
N GLY A 23 2.00 2.76 -6.58
CA GLY A 23 2.73 1.99 -5.58
C GLY A 23 4.21 2.38 -5.48
N VAL A 24 4.89 2.58 -6.62
CA VAL A 24 6.31 3.00 -6.66
C VAL A 24 6.49 4.41 -6.14
N ILE A 25 5.63 5.35 -6.52
CA ILE A 25 5.67 6.74 -6.03
C ILE A 25 5.52 6.75 -4.50
N ILE A 26 4.55 6.03 -3.97
CA ILE A 26 4.32 5.93 -2.53
C ILE A 26 5.51 5.27 -1.83
N ALA A 27 6.02 4.16 -2.36
CA ALA A 27 7.16 3.47 -1.77
C ALA A 27 8.42 4.35 -1.75
N GLY A 28 8.67 5.09 -2.83
CA GLY A 28 9.76 6.07 -2.91
C GLY A 28 9.60 7.20 -1.90
N PHE A 29 8.40 7.76 -1.76
CA PHE A 29 8.11 8.78 -0.75
C PHE A 29 8.33 8.27 0.68
N LEU A 30 7.85 7.06 1.00
CA LEU A 30 8.04 6.44 2.30
C LEU A 30 9.52 6.15 2.60
N LEU A 31 10.29 5.72 1.60
CA LEU A 31 11.73 5.52 1.74
C LEU A 31 12.46 6.84 2.01
N LEU A 32 12.10 7.93 1.32
CA LEU A 32 12.67 9.25 1.58
C LEU A 32 12.38 9.72 3.00
N MET A 33 11.14 9.52 3.46
CA MET A 33 10.75 9.85 4.84
C MET A 33 11.52 9.01 5.86
N PHE A 34 11.67 7.70 5.61
CA PHE A 34 12.42 6.78 6.46
C PHE A 34 13.90 7.15 6.55
N ILE A 35 14.51 7.55 5.44
CA ILE A 35 15.90 8.03 5.40
C ILE A 35 16.02 9.35 6.18
N GLY A 36 15.07 10.27 6.00
CA GLY A 36 15.03 11.54 6.74
C GLY A 36 14.97 11.34 8.26
N GLU A 37 14.05 10.49 8.72
CA GLU A 37 13.94 10.06 10.13
C GLU A 37 15.25 9.44 10.65
N SER A 38 15.83 8.50 9.90
CA SER A 38 17.05 7.80 10.28
C SER A 38 18.28 8.73 10.37
N LEU A 39 18.32 9.80 9.57
CA LEU A 39 19.37 10.82 9.63
C LEU A 39 19.14 11.80 10.79
N ALA A 40 17.89 12.19 11.07
CA ALA A 40 17.54 13.07 12.18
C ALA A 40 17.69 12.39 13.55
N SER A 41 17.46 11.09 13.65
CA SER A 41 17.65 10.32 14.89
C SER A 41 19.12 10.17 15.29
N LYS A 42 20.07 10.43 14.39
CA LYS A 42 21.52 10.42 14.69
C LYS A 42 22.00 11.70 15.38
N SER A 43 21.28 12.81 15.27
CA SER A 43 21.69 14.11 15.80
C SER A 43 21.07 14.45 17.17
N LEU A 44 20.10 13.69 17.64
CA LEU A 44 19.48 13.83 18.96
C LEU A 44 19.41 12.47 19.64
N PRO A 45 19.77 12.34 20.94
CA PRO A 45 19.55 11.13 21.72
C PRO A 45 18.06 11.01 22.07
N LEU A 46 17.19 11.02 21.06
CA LEU A 46 15.79 10.74 21.23
C LEU A 46 15.65 9.22 21.17
N SER A 47 15.46 8.61 22.33
CA SER A 47 15.08 7.20 22.44
C SER A 47 13.82 6.99 21.61
N ILE A 48 13.96 6.45 20.39
CA ILE A 48 12.83 6.03 19.58
C ILE A 48 12.08 5.00 20.42
N GLU A 49 10.85 5.32 20.84
CA GLU A 49 10.04 4.38 21.59
C GLU A 49 9.89 3.07 20.78
N PRO A 50 9.97 1.90 21.42
CA PRO A 50 9.94 0.61 20.73
C PRO A 50 8.75 0.47 19.77
N ILE A 51 7.61 1.09 20.09
CA ILE A 51 6.42 1.08 19.25
C ILE A 51 6.57 1.97 17.99
N ALA A 52 7.24 3.12 18.09
CA ALA A 52 7.53 3.95 16.94
C ALA A 52 8.45 3.22 15.95
N ALA A 53 9.44 2.47 16.46
CA ALA A 53 10.29 1.61 15.64
C ALA A 53 9.48 0.52 14.92
N ILE A 54 8.52 -0.13 15.58
CA ILE A 54 7.64 -1.12 14.95
C ILE A 54 6.79 -0.48 13.82
N GLY A 55 6.26 0.73 14.04
CA GLY A 55 5.54 1.48 13.02
C GLY A 55 6.39 1.79 11.79
N LEU A 56 7.63 2.22 11.98
CA LEU A 56 8.60 2.47 10.91
C LEU A 56 8.95 1.19 10.14
N VAL A 57 9.16 0.07 10.84
CA VAL A 57 9.42 -1.23 10.22
C VAL A 57 8.23 -1.66 9.35
N LEU A 58 7.00 -1.51 9.82
CA LEU A 58 5.80 -1.80 9.03
C LEU A 58 5.69 -0.92 7.77
N MET A 59 6.08 0.35 7.86
CA MET A 59 6.14 1.22 6.68
C MET A 59 7.24 0.80 5.69
N GLY A 60 8.39 0.36 6.19
CA GLY A 60 9.46 -0.22 5.35
C GLY A 60 9.03 -1.52 4.66
N ILE A 61 8.34 -2.40 5.39
CA ILE A 61 7.75 -3.63 4.83
C ILE A 61 6.70 -3.29 3.77
N TYR A 62 5.88 -2.26 3.99
CA TYR A 62 4.92 -1.81 2.99
C TYR A 62 5.61 -1.29 1.72
N ALA A 63 6.66 -0.47 1.85
CA ALA A 63 7.43 0.04 0.71
C ALA A 63 8.06 -1.11 -0.10
N THR A 64 8.71 -2.06 0.57
CA THR A 64 9.28 -3.25 -0.09
C THR A 64 8.21 -4.13 -0.73
N ALA A 65 7.02 -4.25 -0.12
CA ALA A 65 5.89 -4.97 -0.69
C ALA A 65 5.37 -4.32 -1.99
N MET A 66 5.36 -2.99 -2.08
CA MET A 66 4.99 -2.29 -3.31
C MET A 66 6.00 -2.51 -4.46
N PHE A 67 7.30 -2.57 -4.16
CA PHE A 67 8.30 -2.99 -5.15
C PHE A 67 8.14 -4.45 -5.54
N LEU A 68 7.88 -5.33 -4.56
CA LEU A 68 7.63 -6.75 -4.82
C LEU A 68 6.40 -6.95 -5.72
N ALA A 69 5.38 -6.10 -5.57
CA ALA A 69 4.17 -6.13 -6.39
C ALA A 69 4.44 -5.89 -7.89
N LEU A 70 5.56 -5.28 -8.28
CA LEU A 70 5.93 -5.10 -9.70
C LEU A 70 6.16 -6.43 -10.42
N LYS A 71 6.76 -7.40 -9.72
CA LYS A 71 7.08 -8.74 -10.26
C LYS A 71 6.08 -9.79 -9.77
N TRP A 72 5.68 -9.71 -8.50
CA TRP A 72 4.80 -10.66 -7.82
C TRP A 72 3.58 -9.93 -7.25
N GLU A 73 2.64 -9.56 -8.12
CA GLU A 73 1.44 -8.76 -7.77
C GLU A 73 0.68 -9.33 -6.57
N ARG A 74 0.54 -10.66 -6.48
CA ARG A 74 -0.19 -11.32 -5.38
C ARG A 74 0.53 -11.25 -4.05
N LEU A 75 1.83 -11.56 -4.03
CA LEU A 75 2.61 -11.55 -2.80
C LEU A 75 2.81 -10.11 -2.31
N GLY A 76 3.13 -9.19 -3.23
CA GLY A 76 3.28 -7.78 -2.91
C GLY A 76 1.99 -7.13 -2.41
N SER A 77 0.83 -7.42 -3.03
CA SER A 77 -0.45 -6.87 -2.55
C SER A 77 -0.89 -7.45 -1.20
N LEU A 78 -0.67 -8.75 -0.94
CA LEU A 78 -0.98 -9.37 0.35
C LEU A 78 -0.05 -8.88 1.46
N LEU A 79 1.25 -8.79 1.18
CA LEU A 79 2.23 -8.29 2.13
C LEU A 79 1.98 -6.80 2.44
N GLY A 80 1.68 -6.01 1.40
CA GLY A 80 1.31 -4.60 1.55
C GLY A 80 0.02 -4.45 2.37
N LEU A 81 -0.98 -5.28 2.14
CA LEU A 81 -2.22 -5.31 2.92
C LEU A 81 -1.96 -5.66 4.39
N ALA A 82 -1.17 -6.70 4.65
CA ALA A 82 -0.83 -7.12 6.02
C ALA A 82 -0.04 -6.04 6.76
N SER A 83 0.94 -5.43 6.09
CA SER A 83 1.78 -4.38 6.69
C SER A 83 1.01 -3.10 6.96
N LEU A 84 0.24 -2.62 5.97
CA LEU A 84 -0.58 -1.42 6.11
C LEU A 84 -1.70 -1.65 7.13
N GLY A 85 -2.34 -2.82 7.12
CA GLY A 85 -3.34 -3.22 8.09
C GLY A 85 -2.77 -3.25 9.52
N GLY A 86 -1.60 -3.86 9.71
CA GLY A 86 -0.92 -3.88 11.02
C GLY A 86 -0.58 -2.48 11.52
N PHE A 87 -0.09 -1.60 10.65
CA PHE A 87 0.16 -0.20 11.00
C PHE A 87 -1.13 0.54 11.42
N TYR A 88 -2.23 0.28 10.72
CA TYR A 88 -3.54 0.82 11.08
C TYR A 88 -4.04 0.34 12.44
N VAL A 89 -3.79 -0.91 12.79
CA VAL A 89 -4.13 -1.45 14.12
C VAL A 89 -3.35 -0.73 15.21
N ILE A 90 -2.04 -0.50 15.02
CA ILE A 90 -1.20 0.25 15.96
C ILE A 90 -1.71 1.69 16.13
N LEU A 91 -2.10 2.34 15.05
CA LEU A 91 -2.70 3.68 15.09
C LEU A 91 -4.07 3.70 15.78
N PHE A 92 -4.92 2.72 15.50
CA PHE A 92 -6.24 2.57 16.13
C PHE A 92 -6.12 2.43 17.64
N LEU A 93 -5.18 1.61 18.10
CA LEU A 93 -4.93 1.37 19.52
C LEU A 93 -4.23 2.54 20.23
N GLY A 94 -3.88 3.63 19.53
CA GLY A 94 -3.25 4.79 20.16
C GLY A 94 -1.81 4.56 20.61
N LEU A 95 -1.15 3.50 20.12
CA LEU A 95 0.12 3.03 20.70
C LEU A 95 1.34 3.89 20.31
N LEU A 96 1.22 4.78 19.32
CA LEU A 96 2.32 5.65 18.90
C LEU A 96 2.42 6.91 19.78
N PRO A 97 3.65 7.35 20.14
CA PRO A 97 3.85 8.56 20.93
C PRO A 97 3.24 9.79 20.24
N GLY A 98 2.49 10.59 20.98
CA GLY A 98 1.72 11.73 20.46
C GLY A 98 0.29 11.40 20.03
N ASN A 99 -0.13 10.13 20.08
CA ASN A 99 -1.47 9.67 19.69
C ASN A 99 -2.43 9.52 20.91
N VAL A 100 -2.38 10.49 21.84
CA VAL A 100 -3.06 10.46 23.16
C VAL A 100 -4.60 10.45 23.12
N SER A 101 -5.23 10.47 21.94
CA SER A 101 -6.69 10.40 21.78
C SER A 101 -7.18 9.18 20.98
N GLY A 102 -6.30 8.24 20.64
CA GLY A 102 -6.61 7.17 19.70
C GLY A 102 -6.72 7.75 18.29
N GLY A 103 -5.90 7.27 17.36
CA GLY A 103 -5.73 7.86 16.02
C GLY A 103 -6.98 7.84 15.12
N PHE A 104 -8.11 7.40 15.66
CA PHE A 104 -9.45 7.46 15.09
C PHE A 104 -10.22 8.68 15.59
N SER A 105 -9.66 9.88 15.44
CA SER A 105 -10.53 11.01 15.15
C SER A 105 -11.14 10.77 13.77
N THR A 106 -12.42 11.09 13.54
CA THR A 106 -13.08 11.03 12.23
C THR A 106 -12.28 11.75 11.11
N LYS A 107 -11.35 12.61 11.50
CA LYS A 107 -10.35 13.29 10.64
C LYS A 107 -9.24 12.36 10.10
N GLY A 108 -8.89 11.28 10.80
CA GLY A 108 -7.80 10.35 10.46
C GLY A 108 -8.21 9.27 9.44
N PHE A 109 -9.42 8.72 9.55
CA PHE A 109 -9.94 7.70 8.61
C PHE A 109 -10.15 8.28 7.19
N LEU A 110 -10.57 9.56 7.11
CA LEU A 110 -10.76 10.29 5.87
C LEU A 110 -9.53 11.07 5.42
N ASN A 111 -8.38 10.91 6.08
CA ASN A 111 -7.19 11.64 5.69
C ASN A 111 -6.75 11.16 4.29
N PRO A 112 -6.62 12.08 3.32
CA PRO A 112 -6.38 11.74 1.92
C PRO A 112 -5.06 10.98 1.72
N ILE A 113 -4.07 11.20 2.59
CA ILE A 113 -2.79 10.47 2.56
C ILE A 113 -3.03 8.98 2.85
N PHE A 114 -3.81 8.72 3.89
CA PHE A 114 -4.16 7.37 4.32
C PHE A 114 -4.97 6.63 3.25
N ILE A 115 -5.96 7.30 2.64
CA ILE A 115 -6.72 6.75 1.51
C ILE A 115 -5.80 6.45 0.32
N ALA A 116 -4.85 7.33 0.02
CA ALA A 116 -3.88 7.14 -1.07
C ALA A 116 -2.98 5.90 -0.84
N LEU A 117 -2.64 5.57 0.41
CA LEU A 117 -1.89 4.34 0.73
C LEU A 117 -2.67 3.06 0.42
N TRP A 118 -3.99 3.06 0.53
CA TRP A 118 -4.82 1.89 0.22
C TRP A 118 -5.09 1.72 -1.28
N LEU A 119 -5.03 2.81 -2.06
CA LEU A 119 -5.33 2.83 -3.48
C LEU A 119 -4.60 1.76 -4.31
N PRO A 120 -3.27 1.55 -4.21
CA PRO A 120 -2.58 0.56 -5.04
C PRO A 120 -3.05 -0.86 -4.69
N ILE A 121 -3.27 -1.16 -3.41
CA ILE A 121 -3.79 -2.46 -2.95
C ILE A 121 -5.18 -2.71 -3.53
N ILE A 122 -6.09 -1.72 -3.43
CA ILE A 122 -7.46 -1.83 -3.96
C ILE A 122 -7.43 -2.07 -5.47
N LEU A 123 -6.58 -1.36 -6.21
CA LEU A 123 -6.45 -1.53 -7.66
C LEU A 123 -5.92 -2.92 -8.03
N TYR A 124 -4.94 -3.47 -7.30
CA TYR A 124 -4.49 -4.85 -7.52
C TYR A 124 -5.60 -5.88 -7.25
N PHE A 125 -6.37 -5.70 -6.19
CA PHE A 125 -7.52 -6.56 -5.89
C PHE A 125 -8.63 -6.44 -6.94
N LEU A 126 -8.91 -5.23 -7.42
CA LEU A 126 -9.90 -4.97 -8.46
C LEU A 126 -9.47 -5.62 -9.78
N CYS A 127 -8.22 -5.46 -10.19
CA CYS A 127 -7.67 -6.13 -11.39
C CYS A 127 -7.83 -7.64 -11.29
N ARG A 128 -7.51 -8.22 -10.12
CA ARG A 128 -7.66 -9.66 -9.86
C ARG A 128 -9.11 -10.11 -9.92
N TRP A 129 -10.03 -9.35 -9.36
CA TRP A 129 -11.46 -9.66 -9.39
C TRP A 129 -12.02 -9.61 -10.81
N LEU A 130 -11.63 -8.60 -11.59
CA LEU A 130 -11.99 -8.46 -13.00
C LEU A 130 -11.40 -9.58 -13.87
N GLU A 131 -10.18 -10.06 -13.57
CA GLU A 131 -9.58 -11.21 -14.25
C GLU A 131 -10.28 -12.52 -13.93
N ARG A 132 -10.66 -12.76 -12.66
CA ARG A 132 -11.41 -13.96 -12.26
C ARG A 132 -12.80 -14.06 -12.88
N ARG A 133 -13.43 -12.91 -13.16
CA ARG A 133 -14.76 -12.84 -13.79
C ARG A 133 -14.72 -12.98 -15.31
N ARG A 134 -13.53 -13.10 -15.93
CA ARG A 134 -13.48 -13.46 -17.35
C ARG A 134 -13.71 -14.96 -17.51
N PRO A 135 -14.69 -15.38 -18.32
CA PRO A 135 -14.72 -16.77 -18.76
C PRO A 135 -13.39 -17.07 -19.46
N LYS A 136 -12.73 -18.18 -19.07
CA LYS A 136 -11.64 -18.75 -19.85
C LYS A 136 -12.20 -18.99 -21.24
N ILE A 137 -11.80 -18.16 -22.21
CA ILE A 137 -11.97 -18.52 -23.61
C ILE A 137 -10.96 -19.63 -23.81
N ILE A 138 -11.49 -20.86 -23.83
CA ILE A 138 -10.78 -22.03 -24.30
C ILE A 138 -10.30 -21.67 -25.72
N PRO A 139 -8.99 -21.72 -26.01
CA PRO A 139 -8.56 -21.63 -27.39
C PRO A 139 -9.17 -22.84 -28.10
N GLU A 140 -10.03 -22.59 -29.09
CA GLU A 140 -10.25 -23.63 -30.11
C GLU A 140 -8.91 -23.81 -30.84
N GLU A 141 -8.57 -25.09 -30.99
CA GLU A 141 -7.28 -25.66 -31.36
C GLU A 141 -6.61 -25.03 -32.58
#